data_AF-A0A9P6KHT1-F1
#
_entry.id   AF-A0A9P6KHT1-F1
#
_cell.length_a   1.000
_cell.length_b   1.000
_cell.length_c   1.000
_cell.angle_alpha   90.00
_cell.angle_beta   90.00
_cell.angle_gamma   90.00
#
_symmetry.space_group_name_H-M   'P 1'
#
loop_
_entity.id
_entity.type
_entity.pdbx_description
1 polymer ?
#
loop_
_entity_poly.entity_id
_entity_poly.type
_entity_poly.pdbx_seq_one_letter_code
_entity_poly.pdbx_strand_id
1 'polypeptide(L)'
;MHKSILFLAAIVLGSAAVQAESGSWCYSPKNEKFWGQASAECCRPAGGSMGGDRRCYGLNGDLGKCRAFYACCIDTWGSGNHYDNACY
;
A
#
# COMPACT_ATOMS: atom_id res chain seq x y z
N MET A 1 -45.47 -41.21 0.73
CA MET A 1 -44.94 -40.33 1.79
C MET A 1 -43.44 -40.14 1.54
N HIS A 2 -42.99 -38.88 1.46
CA HIS A 2 -41.60 -38.35 1.45
C HIS A 2 -40.69 -38.65 0.23
N LYS A 3 -40.68 -37.69 -0.71
CA LYS A 3 -39.63 -37.49 -1.74
C LYS A 3 -38.50 -36.70 -1.10
N SER A 4 -37.33 -37.30 -0.94
CA SER A 4 -36.14 -36.61 -0.42
C SER A 4 -35.52 -35.76 -1.53
N ILE A 5 -35.67 -34.44 -1.41
CA ILE A 5 -35.00 -33.45 -2.24
C ILE A 5 -33.65 -33.17 -1.57
N LEU A 6 -32.57 -33.63 -2.19
CA LEU A 6 -31.21 -33.24 -1.83
C LEU A 6 -30.99 -31.79 -2.26
N PHE A 7 -30.89 -30.88 -1.30
CA PHE A 7 -30.49 -29.50 -1.53
C PHE A 7 -28.97 -29.45 -1.76
N LEU A 8 -28.57 -29.17 -3.00
CA LEU A 8 -27.21 -28.76 -3.35
C LEU A 8 -26.98 -27.33 -2.82
N ALA A 9 -26.22 -27.21 -1.72
CA ALA A 9 -25.68 -25.94 -1.29
C ALA A 9 -24.49 -25.56 -2.19
N ALA A 10 -24.69 -24.61 -3.10
CA ALA A 10 -23.61 -23.98 -3.81
C ALA A 10 -22.82 -23.09 -2.84
N ILE A 11 -21.58 -23.48 -2.53
CA ILE A 11 -20.65 -22.68 -1.75
C ILE A 11 -20.22 -21.51 -2.63
N VAL A 12 -20.80 -20.33 -2.39
CA VAL A 12 -20.33 -19.07 -2.98
C VAL A 12 -19.00 -18.74 -2.29
N LEU A 13 -17.89 -19.17 -2.91
CA LEU A 13 -16.57 -18.65 -2.59
C LEU A 13 -16.56 -17.17 -3.02
N GLY A 14 -16.91 -16.30 -2.08
CA GLY A 14 -16.75 -14.87 -2.23
C GLY A 14 -15.27 -14.55 -2.34
N SER A 15 -14.74 -14.57 -3.56
CA SER A 15 -13.46 -13.95 -3.88
C SER A 15 -13.63 -12.45 -3.72
N ALA A 16 -13.48 -11.94 -2.50
CA ALA A 16 -13.17 -10.54 -2.29
C ALA A 16 -11.89 -10.30 -3.08
N ALA A 17 -12.01 -9.63 -4.23
CA ALA A 17 -10.86 -9.19 -4.99
C ALA A 17 -10.08 -8.23 -4.07
N VAL A 18 -9.06 -8.75 -3.39
CA VAL A 18 -8.06 -7.92 -2.73
C VAL A 18 -7.42 -7.16 -3.89
N GLN A 19 -7.87 -5.92 -4.10
CA GLN A 19 -7.19 -5.02 -5.03
C GLN A 19 -5.76 -4.96 -4.56
N ALA A 20 -4.87 -5.52 -5.38
CA ALA A 20 -3.44 -5.49 -5.10
C ALA A 20 -3.06 -4.02 -4.96
N GLU A 21 -2.56 -3.67 -3.77
CA GLU A 21 -1.98 -2.36 -3.51
C GLU A 21 -0.96 -2.06 -4.61
N SER A 22 -1.01 -0.86 -5.18
CA SER A 22 -0.09 -0.45 -6.24
C SER A 22 1.24 0.04 -5.69
N GLY A 23 1.30 0.36 -4.40
CA GLY A 23 2.49 0.79 -3.68
C GLY A 23 2.80 2.29 -3.89
N SER A 24 3.37 2.92 -2.88
CA SER A 24 3.65 4.36 -2.81
C SER A 24 5.15 4.68 -2.90
N TRP A 25 5.48 5.87 -3.42
CA TRP A 25 6.85 6.38 -3.55
C TRP A 25 7.04 7.74 -2.87
N CYS A 26 8.30 8.07 -2.57
CA CYS A 26 8.72 9.45 -2.44
C CYS A 26 8.78 10.11 -3.84
N TYR A 27 7.83 10.98 -4.19
CA TYR A 27 7.77 11.71 -5.47
C TYR A 27 8.78 12.87 -5.51
N SER A 28 9.46 13.05 -6.64
CA SER A 28 10.38 14.19 -6.86
C SER A 28 11.28 14.55 -5.66
N PRO A 29 12.02 13.60 -5.05
CA PRO A 29 12.96 13.92 -3.98
C PRO A 29 14.08 14.80 -4.52
N LYS A 30 14.64 15.68 -3.67
CA LYS A 30 15.75 16.59 -4.00
C LYS A 30 16.93 15.88 -4.67
N ASN A 31 17.10 14.60 -4.35
CA ASN A 31 18.05 13.72 -5.01
C ASN A 31 17.31 12.63 -5.81
N GLU A 32 16.68 12.95 -6.94
CA GLU A 32 15.85 12.01 -7.74
C GLU A 32 16.53 10.69 -8.07
N LYS A 33 17.86 10.69 -8.27
CA LYS A 33 18.66 9.46 -8.47
C LYS A 33 18.49 8.42 -7.34
N PHE A 34 18.00 8.84 -6.18
CA PHE A 34 17.79 8.03 -4.98
C PHE A 34 16.31 7.79 -4.65
N TRP A 35 15.37 8.05 -5.56
CA TRP A 35 13.92 7.81 -5.35
C TRP A 35 13.57 6.46 -4.69
N GLY A 36 14.18 5.37 -5.14
CA GLY A 36 13.97 4.04 -4.54
C GLY A 36 14.65 3.85 -3.18
N GLN A 37 15.78 4.51 -2.94
CA GLN A 37 16.42 4.51 -1.62
C GLN A 37 15.59 5.34 -0.63
N ALA A 38 15.14 6.52 -1.04
CA ALA A 38 14.26 7.38 -0.25
C ALA A 38 12.99 6.64 0.16
N SER A 39 12.35 5.98 -0.80
CA SER A 39 11.17 5.16 -0.54
C SER A 39 11.48 3.98 0.38
N ALA A 40 12.63 3.30 0.23
CA ALA A 40 13.02 2.18 1.10
C ALA A 40 13.23 2.62 2.55
N GLU A 41 13.95 3.72 2.73
CA GLU A 41 14.30 4.27 4.03
C GLU A 41 13.06 4.69 4.81
N CYS A 42 12.11 5.34 4.13
CA CYS A 42 10.87 5.82 4.74
C CYS A 42 9.81 4.72 4.92
N CYS A 43 9.87 3.64 4.14
CA CYS A 43 8.83 2.60 4.14
C CYS A 43 8.76 1.80 5.45
N ARG A 44 9.92 1.34 5.93
CA ARG A 44 9.99 0.45 7.10
C ARG A 44 9.56 1.16 8.40
N PRO A 45 10.00 2.40 8.69
CA PRO A 45 9.54 3.17 9.85
C PRO A 45 8.04 3.46 9.82
N ALA A 46 7.46 3.63 8.63
CA ALA A 46 6.02 3.82 8.45
C ALA A 46 5.21 2.53 8.65
N GLY A 47 5.85 1.38 8.91
CA GLY A 47 5.16 0.10 9.08
C GLY A 47 4.68 -0.52 7.76
N GLY A 48 5.30 -0.12 6.65
CA GLY A 48 5.13 -0.71 5.33
C GLY A 48 6.19 -1.76 5.00
N SER A 49 6.03 -2.40 3.84
CA SER A 49 6.95 -3.38 3.28
C SER A 49 7.43 -2.94 1.91
N MET A 50 8.74 -2.98 1.70
CA MET A 50 9.32 -2.60 0.42
C MET A 50 9.15 -3.72 -0.62
N GLY A 51 8.51 -3.42 -1.74
CA GLY A 51 8.40 -4.35 -2.86
C GLY A 51 9.64 -4.35 -3.75
N GLY A 52 9.72 -5.36 -4.63
CA GLY A 52 10.85 -5.53 -5.55
C GLY A 52 10.93 -4.45 -6.64
N ASP A 53 9.83 -3.77 -6.92
CA ASP A 53 9.77 -2.60 -7.80
C ASP A 53 10.22 -1.30 -7.11
N ARG A 54 10.58 -1.40 -5.83
CA ARG A 54 10.97 -0.34 -4.92
C ARG A 54 9.82 0.61 -4.52
N ARG A 55 8.58 0.13 -4.54
CA ARG A 55 7.45 0.80 -3.88
C ARG A 55 7.28 0.38 -2.44
N CYS A 56 6.76 1.28 -1.61
CA CYS A 56 6.31 0.94 -0.28
C CYS A 56 4.86 0.46 -0.30
N TYR A 57 4.62 -0.75 0.19
CA TYR A 57 3.30 -1.37 0.34
C TYR A 57 2.92 -1.45 1.82
N GLY A 58 1.68 -1.82 2.12
CA GLY A 58 1.10 -1.88 3.46
C GLY A 58 0.68 -0.52 4.02
N LEU A 59 0.55 0.49 3.16
CA LEU A 59 0.16 1.86 3.52
C LEU A 59 -1.31 2.14 3.16
N ASN A 60 -1.82 1.53 2.08
CA ASN A 60 -3.19 1.76 1.63
C ASN A 60 -4.21 1.35 2.73
N GLY A 61 -5.20 2.20 2.95
CA GLY A 61 -6.22 2.03 4.00
C GLY A 61 -5.78 2.44 5.42
N ASP A 62 -4.51 2.80 5.63
CA ASP A 62 -4.00 3.31 6.91
C ASP A 62 -3.38 4.70 6.75
N LEU A 63 -4.18 5.73 7.05
CA LEU A 63 -3.75 7.12 6.97
C LEU A 63 -2.59 7.46 7.90
N GLY A 64 -2.44 6.77 9.03
CA GLY A 64 -1.34 7.01 9.98
C GLY A 64 -0.02 6.59 9.37
N LYS A 65 0.04 5.38 8.80
CA LYS A 65 1.22 4.88 8.09
C LYS A 65 1.54 5.71 6.84
N CYS A 66 0.50 6.03 6.07
CA CYS A 66 0.64 6.84 4.87
C CYS A 66 1.28 8.20 5.16
N ARG A 67 0.77 8.91 6.18
CA ARG A 67 1.31 10.19 6.61
C ARG A 67 2.73 10.06 7.17
N ALA A 68 3.03 9.00 7.91
CA ALA A 68 4.39 8.77 8.42
C ALA A 68 5.39 8.54 7.27
N PHE A 69 5.00 7.79 6.25
CA PHE A 69 5.81 7.58 5.04
C PHE A 69 6.09 8.91 4.33
N TYR A 70 5.05 9.69 4.03
CA TYR A 70 5.20 10.97 3.35
C TYR A 70 5.92 12.03 4.19
N ALA A 71 5.74 12.04 5.52
CA ALA A 71 6.52 12.91 6.43
C ALA A 71 8.02 12.71 6.20
N CYS A 72 8.48 11.45 6.26
CA CYS A 72 9.88 11.11 6.02
C CYS A 72 10.35 11.50 4.60
N CYS A 73 9.53 11.26 3.57
CA CYS A 73 9.86 11.67 2.21
C CYS A 73 10.06 13.19 2.11
N ILE A 74 9.17 13.98 2.72
CA ILE A 74 9.20 15.44 2.69
C ILE A 74 10.39 15.97 3.48
N ASP A 75 10.49 15.57 4.75
CA ASP A 75 11.43 16.16 5.72
C ASP A 75 12.88 15.72 5.47
N THR A 76 13.10 14.43 5.17
CA THR A 76 14.45 13.87 4.98
C THR A 76 14.93 14.03 3.56
N TRP A 77 14.05 13.81 2.58
CA TRP A 77 14.43 13.70 1.17
C TRP A 77 14.01 14.90 0.32
N GLY A 78 13.31 15.88 0.89
CA GLY A 78 12.84 17.07 0.18
C GLY A 78 11.93 16.68 -0.99
N SER A 79 11.07 15.69 -0.76
CA SER A 79 10.12 15.18 -1.75
C SER A 79 8.96 16.14 -2.00
N GLY A 80 8.41 16.09 -3.21
CA GLY A 80 7.14 16.72 -3.58
C GLY A 80 5.89 15.97 -3.11
N ASN A 81 6.00 15.04 -2.17
CA ASN A 81 4.83 14.45 -1.51
C ASN A 81 4.07 15.49 -0.69
N HIS A 82 2.78 15.23 -0.47
CA HIS A 82 1.94 15.97 0.46
C HIS A 82 1.24 15.00 1.42
N TYR A 83 0.92 15.46 2.62
CA TYR A 83 0.30 14.64 3.67
C TYR A 83 -1.12 14.15 3.34
N ASP A 84 -1.77 14.80 2.38
CA ASP A 84 -3.09 14.51 1.86
C ASP A 84 -3.05 13.73 0.53
N ASN A 85 -1.86 13.42 0.00
CA ASN A 85 -1.75 12.50 -1.12
C ASN A 85 -2.33 11.14 -0.74
N ALA A 86 -2.98 10.49 -1.70
CA ALA A 86 -3.43 9.12 -1.52
C ALA A 86 -2.21 8.18 -1.48
N CYS A 87 -2.15 7.31 -0.48
CA CYS A 87 -1.28 6.15 -0.54
C CYS A 87 -1.93 5.06 -1.38
N TYR A 88 -1.10 4.44 -2.20
CA TYR A 88 -1.47 3.41 -3.15
C TYR A 88 -0.85 2.08 -2.83
#